data_AF-A0A2S6ZAD1-F1
#
_entry.id   AF-A0A2S6ZAD1-F1
#
_cell.length_a   1.000
_cell.length_b   1.000
_cell.length_c   1.000
_cell.angle_alpha   90.00
_cell.angle_beta   90.00
_cell.angle_gamma   90.00
#
_symmetry.space_group_name_H-M   'P 1'
#
loop_
_entity.id
_entity.type
_entity.pdbx_description
1 polymer ?
#
loop_
_entity_poly.entity_id
_entity_poly.type
_entity_poly.pdbx_seq_one_letter_code
_entity_poly.pdbx_strand_id
1 'polypeptide(L)'
;MADKWLSTHPTLPLPGRGHTVERWQTLADIAADDLCVAKLLEAHYDAQAICADLGADIMLPTQRWAVWAAEPPGSDMRFSGQALNGTKAWCSGAAQVTHALVTTRHAGASCLFAVALDQPGIRIDSSAWQAVGMQGIETANVRFCDTPARQIGESDAYLTRPGFWHGGAGIAACWFGATIAVADVLRASTRLSNDPHAAAHLGAIDASLASAAALLRQLALRIDAQPEQAHLRGVLQLRSVVEAVARDTLDRVARALGPGPLCGNRAHAQRCADLSVFIRQHHAERDLQALGELCQQEASPWKI
;
A
#
# COMPACT_ATOMS: atom_id res chain seq x y z
N MET A 1 10.62 -5.32 -13.89
CA MET A 1 10.80 -4.06 -13.12
C MET A 1 10.97 -4.32 -11.63
N ALA A 2 10.16 -5.18 -11.00
CA ALA A 2 10.37 -5.56 -9.59
C ALA A 2 11.80 -6.05 -9.28
N ASP A 3 12.38 -6.92 -10.12
CA ASP A 3 13.75 -7.44 -9.90
C ASP A 3 14.82 -6.34 -9.94
N LYS A 4 14.62 -5.28 -10.74
CA LYS A 4 15.52 -4.12 -10.77
C LYS A 4 15.54 -3.45 -9.40
N TRP A 5 14.36 -3.19 -8.83
CA TRP A 5 14.24 -2.58 -7.51
C TRP A 5 14.75 -3.49 -6.40
N LEU A 6 14.45 -4.79 -6.43
CA LEU A 6 14.98 -5.76 -5.46
C LEU A 6 16.50 -5.91 -5.54
N SER A 7 17.11 -5.75 -6.72
CA SER A 7 18.57 -5.82 -6.86
C SER A 7 19.29 -4.64 -6.21
N THR A 8 18.68 -3.45 -6.19
CA THR A 8 19.25 -2.24 -5.59
C THR A 8 18.79 -2.00 -4.16
N HIS A 9 17.57 -2.44 -3.84
CA HIS A 9 16.92 -2.32 -2.54
C HIS A 9 16.34 -3.68 -2.13
N PRO A 10 17.19 -4.69 -1.83
CA PRO A 10 16.71 -6.01 -1.38
C PRO A 10 15.95 -5.93 -0.05
N THR A 11 16.25 -4.91 0.75
CA THR A 11 15.57 -4.55 1.99
C THR A 11 15.34 -3.05 2.02
N LEU A 12 14.29 -2.61 2.71
CA LEU A 12 14.15 -1.21 3.12
C LEU A 12 14.37 -1.06 4.62
N PRO A 13 14.72 0.13 5.11
CA PRO A 13 14.70 0.40 6.54
C PRO A 13 13.35 0.03 7.15
N LEU A 14 13.38 -0.57 8.34
CA LEU A 14 12.18 -0.92 9.08
C LEU A 14 11.50 0.36 9.60
N PRO A 15 10.15 0.45 9.56
CA PRO A 15 9.45 1.58 10.14
C PRO A 15 9.72 1.69 11.64
N GLY A 16 9.83 2.92 12.15
CA GLY A 16 10.08 3.18 13.57
C GLY A 16 11.52 2.89 14.02
N ARG A 17 12.49 2.80 13.08
CA ARG A 17 13.91 2.52 13.39
C ARG A 17 14.85 3.68 13.00
N GLY A 18 14.33 4.89 12.89
CA GLY A 18 15.13 6.11 12.65
C GLY A 18 15.24 6.53 11.18
N HIS A 19 14.73 5.70 10.26
CA HIS A 19 14.85 5.87 8.81
C HIS A 19 13.50 5.71 8.08
N THR A 20 12.39 6.02 8.75
CA THR A 20 11.05 5.87 8.14
C THR A 20 10.86 6.81 6.95
N VAL A 21 11.49 7.99 6.96
CA VAL A 21 11.46 8.92 5.82
C VAL A 21 12.10 8.31 4.58
N GLU A 22 13.26 7.68 4.73
CA GLU A 22 14.01 7.03 3.64
C GLU A 22 13.24 5.84 3.05
N ARG A 23 12.61 5.03 3.91
CA ARG A 23 11.68 3.97 3.48
C ARG A 23 10.58 4.53 2.59
N TRP A 24 9.91 5.60 3.04
CA TRP A 24 8.78 6.18 2.31
C TRP A 24 9.20 6.88 1.01
N GLN A 25 10.39 7.49 0.96
CA GLN A 25 10.95 8.01 -0.28
C GLN A 25 11.13 6.90 -1.31
N THR A 26 11.75 5.79 -0.92
CA THR A 26 11.96 4.65 -1.82
C THR A 26 10.64 4.06 -2.31
N LEU A 27 9.65 3.89 -1.42
CA LEU A 27 8.30 3.44 -1.79
C LEU A 27 7.61 4.41 -2.77
N ALA A 28 7.74 5.71 -2.55
CA ALA A 28 7.22 6.74 -3.44
C ALA A 28 7.90 6.68 -4.82
N ASP A 29 9.21 6.48 -4.88
CA ASP A 29 9.96 6.38 -6.14
C ASP A 29 9.56 5.12 -6.93
N ILE A 30 9.40 3.98 -6.26
CA ILE A 30 8.88 2.75 -6.89
C ILE A 30 7.48 3.01 -7.49
N ALA A 31 6.60 3.65 -6.72
CA ALA A 31 5.23 3.96 -7.15
C ALA A 31 5.14 5.02 -8.25
N ALA A 32 6.08 5.96 -8.26
CA ALA A 32 6.24 6.94 -9.33
C ALA A 32 6.67 6.27 -10.65
N ASP A 33 7.44 5.18 -10.58
CA ASP A 33 7.83 4.36 -11.73
C ASP A 33 6.63 3.51 -12.21
N ASP A 34 6.15 2.60 -11.36
CA ASP A 34 5.08 1.64 -11.66
C ASP A 34 4.29 1.23 -10.39
N LEU A 35 2.98 1.47 -10.41
CA LEU A 35 2.08 1.22 -9.28
C LEU A 35 1.83 -0.26 -8.99
N CYS A 36 1.82 -1.11 -10.02
CA CYS A 36 1.69 -2.56 -9.83
C CYS A 36 2.96 -3.12 -9.16
N VAL A 37 4.15 -2.66 -9.60
CA VAL A 37 5.41 -3.01 -8.94
C VAL A 37 5.43 -2.49 -7.50
N ALA A 38 4.96 -1.28 -7.25
CA ALA A 38 4.87 -0.75 -5.89
C ALA A 38 3.96 -1.58 -5.00
N LYS A 39 2.79 -2.02 -5.48
CA LYS A 39 1.89 -2.89 -4.70
C LYS A 39 2.55 -4.22 -4.33
N LEU A 40 3.34 -4.80 -5.24
CA LEU A 40 4.08 -6.04 -4.99
C LEU A 40 5.19 -5.82 -3.95
N LEU A 41 6.02 -4.79 -4.15
CA LEU A 41 7.21 -4.56 -3.33
C LEU A 41 6.87 -3.98 -1.96
N GLU A 42 5.86 -3.13 -1.84
CA GLU A 42 5.39 -2.65 -0.55
C GLU A 42 4.96 -3.81 0.36
N ALA A 43 4.21 -4.79 -0.18
CA ALA A 43 3.85 -5.99 0.56
C ALA A 43 5.08 -6.86 0.92
N HIS A 44 6.07 -6.95 0.03
CA HIS A 44 7.32 -7.66 0.34
C HIS A 44 8.10 -7.00 1.49
N TYR A 45 8.25 -5.67 1.46
CA TYR A 45 8.92 -4.94 2.51
C TYR A 45 8.10 -4.85 3.81
N ASP A 46 6.78 -4.96 3.75
CA ASP A 46 5.95 -5.12 4.95
C ASP A 46 6.10 -6.52 5.53
N ALA A 47 6.19 -7.58 4.71
CA ALA A 47 6.51 -8.93 5.21
C ALA A 47 7.84 -8.96 5.98
N GLN A 48 8.87 -8.24 5.50
CA GLN A 48 10.14 -8.05 6.24
C GLN A 48 9.92 -7.38 7.60
N ALA A 49 9.11 -6.32 7.64
CA ALA A 49 8.80 -5.62 8.89
C ALA A 49 7.97 -6.47 9.86
N ILE A 50 6.96 -7.19 9.36
CA ILE A 50 6.16 -8.14 10.16
C ILE A 50 7.05 -9.19 10.79
N CYS A 51 7.91 -9.82 10.00
CA CYS A 51 8.80 -10.87 10.48
C CYS A 51 9.77 -10.33 11.52
N ALA A 52 10.35 -9.14 11.31
CA ALA A 52 11.23 -8.50 12.28
C ALA A 52 10.52 -8.16 13.59
N ASP A 53 9.32 -7.56 13.52
CA ASP A 53 8.53 -7.18 14.71
C ASP A 53 8.09 -8.40 15.53
N LEU A 54 7.78 -9.52 14.86
CA LEU A 54 7.31 -10.75 15.49
C LEU A 54 8.44 -11.75 15.81
N GLY A 55 9.71 -11.38 15.60
CA GLY A 55 10.86 -12.22 15.90
C GLY A 55 10.94 -13.50 15.04
N ALA A 56 10.42 -13.46 13.82
CA ALA A 56 10.35 -14.61 12.91
C ALA A 56 11.48 -14.55 11.86
N ASP A 57 12.50 -15.38 12.02
CA ASP A 57 13.58 -15.52 11.03
C ASP A 57 13.25 -16.61 10.00
N ILE A 58 12.58 -16.22 8.91
CA ILE A 58 12.14 -17.15 7.83
C ILE A 58 12.33 -16.65 6.41
N MET A 59 12.75 -15.41 6.24
CA MET A 59 12.86 -14.82 4.92
C MET A 59 14.26 -15.09 4.36
N LEU A 60 14.33 -15.69 3.17
CA LEU A 60 15.58 -15.90 2.44
C LEU A 60 15.75 -14.86 1.32
N PRO A 61 16.99 -14.47 0.96
CA PRO A 61 17.23 -13.36 0.03
C PRO A 61 16.59 -13.46 -1.37
N THR A 62 16.38 -14.68 -1.88
CA THR A 62 15.79 -14.90 -3.21
C THR A 62 14.26 -14.99 -3.20
N GLN A 63 13.64 -14.97 -2.02
CA GLN A 63 12.21 -15.13 -1.88
C GLN A 63 11.50 -13.79 -2.08
N ARG A 64 10.43 -13.85 -2.86
CA ARG A 64 9.44 -12.77 -2.97
C ARG A 64 8.25 -13.12 -2.09
N TRP A 65 7.86 -12.17 -1.26
CA TRP A 65 6.83 -12.34 -0.24
C TRP A 65 5.65 -11.42 -0.50
N ALA A 66 4.44 -11.91 -0.26
CA ALA A 66 3.25 -11.09 -0.16
C ALA A 66 2.68 -11.12 1.25
N VAL A 67 1.80 -10.16 1.55
CA VAL A 67 0.96 -10.14 2.75
C VAL A 67 -0.50 -10.11 2.31
N TRP A 68 -1.25 -11.15 2.63
CA TRP A 68 -2.67 -11.29 2.31
C TRP A 68 -3.49 -11.26 3.58
N ALA A 69 -3.97 -10.08 3.93
CA ALA A 69 -4.74 -9.83 5.15
C ALA A 69 -6.26 -9.64 4.88
N ALA A 70 -6.69 -9.60 3.63
CA ALA A 70 -8.09 -9.39 3.29
C ALA A 70 -8.98 -10.56 3.75
N GLU A 71 -10.07 -10.25 4.45
CA GLU A 71 -11.07 -11.21 4.93
C GLU A 71 -12.48 -10.71 4.57
N PRO A 72 -12.87 -10.76 3.28
CA PRO A 72 -14.21 -10.37 2.89
C PRO A 72 -15.26 -11.29 3.55
N PRO A 73 -16.51 -10.80 3.73
CA PRO A 73 -17.60 -11.62 4.25
C PRO A 73 -17.75 -12.94 3.47
N GLY A 74 -17.90 -14.04 4.18
CA GLY A 74 -18.05 -15.37 3.58
C GLY A 74 -16.74 -16.11 3.29
N SER A 75 -15.59 -15.63 3.78
CA SER A 75 -14.32 -16.38 3.74
C SER A 75 -14.45 -17.76 4.40
N ASP A 76 -14.02 -18.82 3.69
CA ASP A 76 -14.02 -20.21 4.16
C ASP A 76 -12.63 -20.70 4.61
N MET A 77 -11.66 -19.77 4.62
CA MET A 77 -10.29 -20.02 5.03
C MET A 77 -10.23 -20.49 6.49
N ARG A 78 -9.48 -21.56 6.75
CA ARG A 78 -9.29 -22.15 8.08
C ARG A 78 -7.91 -22.76 8.22
N PHE A 79 -7.43 -22.81 9.46
CA PHE A 79 -6.23 -23.51 9.84
C PHE A 79 -6.57 -24.68 10.77
N SER A 80 -6.12 -25.88 10.42
CA SER A 80 -6.33 -27.11 11.20
C SER A 80 -5.23 -28.12 10.91
N GLY A 81 -4.73 -28.83 11.92
CA GLY A 81 -3.73 -29.89 11.71
C GLY A 81 -2.44 -29.39 11.07
N GLN A 82 -2.00 -28.16 11.39
CA GLN A 82 -0.84 -27.49 10.80
C GLN A 82 -0.95 -27.11 9.31
N ALA A 83 -2.16 -27.17 8.76
CA ALA A 83 -2.43 -26.87 7.36
C ALA A 83 -3.53 -25.83 7.17
N LEU A 84 -3.38 -25.04 6.11
CA LEU A 84 -4.38 -24.12 5.60
C LEU A 84 -5.33 -24.85 4.62
N ASN A 85 -6.61 -24.52 4.74
CA ASN A 85 -7.69 -25.04 3.91
C ASN A 85 -8.69 -23.93 3.59
N GLY A 86 -9.24 -23.92 2.37
CA GLY A 86 -10.20 -22.91 1.93
C GLY A 86 -9.60 -21.91 0.93
N THR A 87 -10.23 -20.75 0.77
CA THR A 87 -9.86 -19.75 -0.24
C THR A 87 -9.51 -18.41 0.41
N LYS A 88 -8.33 -17.88 0.08
CA LYS A 88 -7.95 -16.51 0.38
C LYS A 88 -8.25 -15.62 -0.84
N ALA A 89 -9.12 -14.64 -0.65
CA ALA A 89 -9.45 -13.68 -1.70
C ALA A 89 -8.46 -12.51 -1.72
N TRP A 90 -8.43 -11.77 -2.84
CA TRP A 90 -7.64 -10.55 -3.02
C TRP A 90 -6.13 -10.74 -2.80
N CYS A 91 -5.60 -11.85 -3.28
CA CYS A 91 -4.18 -12.19 -3.22
C CYS A 91 -3.42 -11.48 -4.35
N SER A 92 -3.10 -10.19 -4.15
CA SER A 92 -2.30 -9.41 -5.09
C SER A 92 -0.93 -10.06 -5.33
N GLY A 93 -0.52 -10.17 -6.59
CA GLY A 93 0.77 -10.73 -6.98
C GLY A 93 0.92 -12.24 -6.79
N ALA A 94 -0.19 -12.99 -6.66
CA ALA A 94 -0.13 -14.42 -6.33
C ALA A 94 0.74 -15.25 -7.28
N ALA A 95 0.71 -14.98 -8.58
CA ALA A 95 1.55 -15.66 -9.57
C ALA A 95 3.00 -15.16 -9.60
N GLN A 96 3.31 -14.06 -8.90
CA GLN A 96 4.60 -13.37 -8.94
C GLN A 96 5.43 -13.57 -7.66
N VAL A 97 4.84 -14.09 -6.58
CA VAL A 97 5.51 -14.30 -5.30
C VAL A 97 5.80 -15.77 -5.04
N THR A 98 6.79 -16.02 -4.19
CA THR A 98 7.21 -17.38 -3.81
C THR A 98 6.60 -17.81 -2.48
N HIS A 99 6.30 -16.85 -1.62
CA HIS A 99 5.81 -17.05 -0.27
C HIS A 99 4.75 -16.00 0.06
N ALA A 100 3.88 -16.31 1.01
CA ALA A 100 2.91 -15.36 1.52
C ALA A 100 2.78 -15.45 3.04
N LEU A 101 2.53 -14.31 3.66
CA LEU A 101 1.94 -14.22 4.98
C LEU A 101 0.41 -14.10 4.80
N VAL A 102 -0.34 -15.03 5.38
CA VAL A 102 -1.80 -15.15 5.17
C VAL A 102 -2.51 -15.07 6.51
N THR A 103 -3.45 -14.14 6.63
CA THR A 103 -4.31 -14.10 7.82
C THR A 103 -5.47 -15.09 7.69
N THR A 104 -5.83 -15.73 8.79
CA THR A 104 -7.13 -16.40 8.93
C THR A 104 -7.54 -16.44 10.39
N ARG A 105 -8.84 -16.51 10.66
CA ARG A 105 -9.31 -16.76 12.02
C ARG A 105 -8.97 -18.19 12.45
N HIS A 106 -8.41 -18.32 13.65
CA HIS A 106 -8.10 -19.60 14.28
C HIS A 106 -8.28 -19.47 15.80
N ALA A 107 -8.90 -20.45 16.44
CA ALA A 107 -9.18 -20.47 17.88
C ALA A 107 -9.83 -19.17 18.43
N GLY A 108 -10.68 -18.52 17.64
CA GLY A 108 -11.38 -17.28 18.03
C GLY A 108 -10.64 -15.98 17.73
N ALA A 109 -9.35 -16.02 17.40
CA ALA A 109 -8.51 -14.85 17.14
C ALA A 109 -8.07 -14.74 15.67
N SER A 110 -7.51 -13.61 15.26
CA SER A 110 -6.83 -13.46 13.97
C SER A 110 -5.41 -14.01 14.09
N CYS A 111 -5.03 -14.94 13.22
CA CYS A 111 -3.70 -15.54 13.22
C CYS A 111 -3.02 -15.32 11.87
N LEU A 112 -1.69 -15.23 11.87
CA LEU A 112 -0.87 -15.04 10.67
C LEU A 112 -0.07 -16.31 10.38
N PHE A 113 -0.07 -16.75 9.13
CA PHE A 113 0.62 -17.97 8.70
C PHE A 113 1.55 -17.69 7.52
N ALA A 114 2.79 -18.18 7.60
CA ALA A 114 3.71 -18.22 6.47
C ALA A 114 3.49 -19.50 5.66
N VAL A 115 3.42 -19.35 4.34
CA VAL A 115 3.20 -20.45 3.39
C VAL A 115 4.09 -20.27 2.15
N ALA A 116 4.75 -21.35 1.72
CA ALA A 116 5.41 -21.42 0.42
C ALA A 116 4.37 -21.71 -0.67
N LEU A 117 4.44 -21.02 -1.81
CA LEU A 117 3.39 -21.06 -2.84
C LEU A 117 3.59 -22.13 -3.93
N ASP A 118 4.71 -22.83 -3.92
CA ASP A 118 5.04 -23.94 -4.83
C ASP A 118 4.47 -25.30 -4.37
N GLN A 119 3.64 -25.31 -3.32
CA GLN A 119 3.06 -26.51 -2.76
C GLN A 119 1.91 -27.06 -3.63
N PRO A 120 1.78 -28.40 -3.77
CA PRO A 120 0.79 -29.03 -4.65
C PRO A 120 -0.67 -28.79 -4.24
N GLY A 121 -0.91 -28.42 -2.98
CA GLY A 121 -2.24 -28.09 -2.45
C GLY A 121 -2.75 -26.70 -2.82
N ILE A 122 -1.95 -25.90 -3.53
CA ILE A 122 -2.27 -24.51 -3.85
C ILE A 122 -2.78 -24.40 -5.29
N ARG A 123 -3.85 -23.64 -5.49
CA ARG A 123 -4.36 -23.25 -6.81
C ARG A 123 -4.62 -21.75 -6.85
N ILE A 124 -4.02 -21.08 -7.82
CA ILE A 124 -4.17 -19.64 -8.05
C ILE A 124 -5.21 -19.45 -9.17
N ASP A 125 -6.26 -18.70 -8.89
CA ASP A 125 -7.31 -18.36 -9.85
C ASP A 125 -7.42 -16.83 -9.98
N SER A 126 -6.91 -16.32 -11.10
CA SER A 126 -6.98 -14.89 -11.47
C SER A 126 -8.12 -14.59 -12.45
N SER A 127 -8.98 -15.55 -12.79
CA SER A 127 -10.04 -15.37 -13.80
C SER A 127 -11.04 -14.26 -13.43
N ALA A 128 -11.27 -14.05 -12.13
CA ALA A 128 -12.13 -13.00 -11.61
C ALA A 128 -11.51 -11.58 -11.70
N TRP A 129 -10.21 -11.46 -11.99
CA TRP A 129 -9.52 -10.18 -12.08
C TRP A 129 -9.74 -9.53 -13.45
N GLN A 130 -10.67 -8.57 -13.48
CA GLN A 130 -11.06 -7.83 -14.68
C GLN A 130 -10.67 -6.34 -14.59
N ALA A 131 -9.70 -6.00 -13.76
CA ALA A 131 -9.34 -4.61 -13.49
C ALA A 131 -8.57 -3.99 -14.67
N VAL A 132 -9.00 -2.81 -15.11
CA VAL A 132 -8.28 -1.99 -16.11
C VAL A 132 -7.13 -1.24 -15.44
N GLY A 133 -7.42 -0.59 -14.31
CA GLY A 133 -6.40 -0.05 -13.40
C GLY A 133 -5.87 -1.13 -12.48
N MET A 134 -4.58 -1.06 -12.16
CA MET A 134 -3.83 -2.06 -11.43
C MET A 134 -3.80 -3.43 -12.13
N GLN A 135 -4.05 -3.50 -13.45
CA GLN A 135 -4.18 -4.77 -14.17
C GLN A 135 -2.97 -5.70 -13.95
N GLY A 136 -1.76 -5.14 -14.00
CA GLY A 136 -0.49 -5.87 -13.94
C GLY A 136 -0.14 -6.49 -12.58
N ILE A 137 -0.89 -6.20 -11.50
CA ILE A 137 -0.68 -6.87 -10.21
C ILE A 137 -1.23 -8.30 -10.21
N GLU A 138 -2.15 -8.61 -11.14
CA GLU A 138 -2.80 -9.92 -11.27
C GLU A 138 -3.31 -10.47 -9.93
N THR A 139 -4.25 -9.75 -9.31
CA THR A 139 -4.84 -10.18 -8.04
C THR A 139 -5.66 -11.45 -8.25
N ALA A 140 -5.46 -12.46 -7.40
CA ALA A 140 -6.13 -13.75 -7.53
C ALA A 140 -6.92 -14.14 -6.28
N ASN A 141 -7.81 -15.12 -6.44
CA ASN A 141 -8.24 -15.97 -5.35
C ASN A 141 -7.29 -17.17 -5.27
N VAL A 142 -6.78 -17.47 -4.07
CA VAL A 142 -5.84 -18.58 -3.87
C VAL A 142 -6.51 -19.62 -3.00
N ARG A 143 -6.69 -20.82 -3.56
CA ARG A 143 -7.26 -21.97 -2.85
C ARG A 143 -6.14 -22.81 -2.25
N PHE A 144 -6.33 -23.17 -0.99
CA PHE A 144 -5.47 -24.04 -0.20
C PHE A 144 -6.22 -25.34 0.11
N CYS A 145 -5.56 -26.47 -0.12
CA CYS A 145 -6.03 -27.80 0.21
C CYS A 145 -4.92 -28.51 0.98
N ASP A 146 -5.15 -28.76 2.27
CA ASP A 146 -4.19 -29.38 3.19
C ASP A 146 -2.77 -28.85 3.00
N THR A 147 -2.64 -27.53 2.93
CA THR A 147 -1.37 -26.86 2.62
C THR A 147 -0.61 -26.54 3.90
N PRO A 148 0.54 -27.19 4.17
CA PRO A 148 1.41 -26.86 5.29
C PRO A 148 1.67 -25.36 5.41
N ALA A 149 1.49 -24.83 6.62
CA ALA A 149 1.77 -23.44 6.94
C ALA A 149 2.29 -23.28 8.36
N ARG A 150 3.17 -22.32 8.57
CA ARG A 150 3.78 -22.02 9.87
C ARG A 150 3.14 -20.80 10.48
N GLN A 151 2.60 -20.91 11.70
CA GLN A 151 2.09 -19.74 12.41
C GLN A 151 3.23 -18.77 12.75
N ILE A 152 2.97 -17.48 12.57
CA ILE A 152 3.90 -16.37 12.81
C ILE A 152 3.35 -15.50 13.93
N GLY A 153 4.06 -15.50 15.06
CA GLY A 153 3.64 -14.79 16.25
C GLY A 153 2.42 -15.42 16.96
N GLU A 154 2.06 -14.81 18.08
CA GLU A 154 0.89 -15.17 18.86
C GLU A 154 -0.41 -14.74 18.17
N SER A 155 -1.55 -15.23 18.67
CA SER A 155 -2.88 -14.77 18.27
C SER A 155 -3.01 -13.25 18.36
N ASP A 156 -3.61 -12.63 17.34
CA ASP A 156 -3.81 -11.20 17.15
C ASP A 156 -2.52 -10.34 17.07
N ALA A 157 -1.33 -10.94 17.17
CA ALA A 157 -0.05 -10.21 17.18
C ALA A 157 0.18 -9.37 15.91
N TYR A 158 -0.28 -9.86 14.75
CA TYR A 158 -0.19 -9.12 13.48
C TYR A 158 -1.00 -7.82 13.49
N LEU A 159 -2.21 -7.83 14.08
CA LEU A 159 -3.11 -6.68 14.08
C LEU A 159 -2.83 -5.70 15.23
N THR A 160 -2.30 -6.21 16.35
CA THR A 160 -2.02 -5.40 17.55
C THR A 160 -0.67 -4.70 17.52
N ARG A 161 0.25 -5.09 16.62
CA ARG A 161 1.55 -4.42 16.47
C ARG A 161 1.38 -2.95 16.01
N PRO A 162 2.17 -1.99 16.53
CA PRO A 162 2.22 -0.63 16.01
C PRO A 162 2.53 -0.56 14.51
N GLY A 163 3.42 -1.46 14.05
CA GLY A 163 3.83 -1.59 12.66
C GLY A 163 2.69 -1.84 11.65
N PHE A 164 1.53 -2.33 12.10
CA PHE A 164 0.34 -2.48 11.25
C PHE A 164 -0.10 -1.12 10.71
N TRP A 165 -0.15 -0.11 11.58
CA TRP A 165 -0.52 1.25 11.21
C TRP A 165 0.62 1.98 10.48
N HIS A 166 1.88 1.73 10.86
CA HIS A 166 3.02 2.30 10.15
C HIS A 166 3.08 1.81 8.69
N GLY A 167 2.79 0.53 8.45
CA GLY A 167 2.65 -0.04 7.10
C GLY A 167 1.54 0.65 6.30
N GLY A 168 0.38 0.90 6.93
CA GLY A 168 -0.71 1.65 6.33
C GLY A 168 -0.35 3.08 5.87
N ALA A 169 0.60 3.73 6.55
CA ALA A 169 1.18 5.01 6.12
C ALA A 169 2.21 4.84 4.99
N GLY A 170 2.95 3.73 4.94
CA GLY A 170 3.80 3.36 3.80
C GLY A 170 3.02 3.25 2.49
N ILE A 171 1.82 2.67 2.52
CA ILE A 171 0.91 2.64 1.36
C ILE A 171 0.55 4.07 0.89
N ALA A 172 0.33 4.99 1.82
CA ALA A 172 0.07 6.40 1.46
C ALA A 172 1.29 7.05 0.81
N ALA A 173 2.52 6.69 1.19
CA ALA A 173 3.72 7.15 0.49
C ALA A 173 3.77 6.66 -0.97
N CYS A 174 3.33 5.42 -1.24
CA CYS A 174 3.18 4.94 -2.62
C CYS A 174 2.16 5.78 -3.41
N TRP A 175 0.99 6.08 -2.81
CA TRP A 175 -0.01 6.94 -3.47
C TRP A 175 0.56 8.33 -3.78
N PHE A 176 1.33 8.90 -2.84
CA PHE A 176 1.96 10.20 -3.00
C PHE A 176 2.96 10.20 -4.17
N GLY A 177 3.84 9.20 -4.26
CA GLY A 177 4.81 9.06 -5.36
C GLY A 177 4.14 8.95 -6.73
N ALA A 178 3.11 8.10 -6.86
CA ALA A 178 2.34 8.02 -8.09
C ALA A 178 1.60 9.34 -8.44
N THR A 179 1.13 10.07 -7.42
CA THR A 179 0.47 11.38 -7.62
C THR A 179 1.46 12.43 -8.14
N ILE A 180 2.68 12.48 -7.60
CA ILE A 180 3.76 13.32 -8.15
C ILE A 180 3.97 13.00 -9.63
N ALA A 181 4.04 11.72 -9.96
CA ALA A 181 4.33 11.27 -11.30
C ALA A 181 3.16 11.52 -12.30
N VAL A 182 1.93 11.73 -11.80
CA VAL A 182 0.79 12.25 -12.58
C VAL A 182 0.91 13.77 -12.76
N ALA A 183 1.19 14.51 -11.69
CA ALA A 183 1.39 15.96 -11.70
C ALA A 183 2.52 16.39 -12.63
N ASP A 184 3.58 15.60 -12.70
CA ASP A 184 4.77 15.88 -13.50
C ASP A 184 4.49 16.01 -15.00
N VAL A 185 3.44 15.35 -15.49
CA VAL A 185 3.00 15.50 -16.89
C VAL A 185 2.47 16.90 -17.17
N LEU A 186 1.77 17.53 -16.22
CA LEU A 186 1.38 18.93 -16.32
C LEU A 186 2.60 19.85 -16.12
N ARG A 187 3.44 19.57 -15.12
CA ARG A 187 4.66 20.35 -14.83
C ARG A 187 5.59 20.46 -16.04
N ALA A 188 5.74 19.39 -16.81
CA ALA A 188 6.59 19.34 -18.00
C ALA A 188 5.90 19.85 -19.28
N SER A 189 4.62 20.21 -19.22
CA SER A 189 3.85 20.62 -20.39
C SER A 189 4.21 22.03 -20.85
N THR A 190 4.39 22.21 -22.16
CA THR A 190 4.59 23.51 -22.79
C THR A 190 3.37 24.43 -22.67
N ARG A 191 2.20 23.91 -22.29
CA ARG A 191 0.99 24.71 -22.04
C ARG A 191 1.18 25.73 -20.93
N LEU A 192 2.02 25.45 -19.94
CA LEU A 192 2.23 26.34 -18.79
C LEU A 192 2.71 27.74 -19.18
N SER A 193 3.48 27.86 -20.28
CA SER A 193 3.99 29.14 -20.75
C SER A 193 2.93 30.01 -21.44
N ASN A 194 1.82 29.41 -21.89
CA ASN A 194 0.85 30.07 -22.77
C ASN A 194 -0.60 30.01 -22.25
N ASP A 195 -0.86 29.27 -21.17
CA ASP A 195 -2.19 29.11 -20.58
C ASP A 195 -2.15 29.40 -19.06
N PRO A 196 -2.68 30.56 -18.63
CA PRO A 196 -2.70 30.92 -17.21
C PRO A 196 -3.56 29.97 -16.37
N HIS A 197 -4.55 29.29 -16.94
CA HIS A 197 -5.34 28.30 -16.20
C HIS A 197 -4.57 27.00 -15.99
N ALA A 198 -3.75 26.58 -16.95
CA ALA A 198 -2.83 25.46 -16.74
C ALA A 198 -1.83 25.76 -15.60
N ALA A 199 -1.31 26.99 -15.52
CA ALA A 199 -0.47 27.43 -14.41
C ALA A 199 -1.22 27.45 -13.07
N ALA A 200 -2.48 27.91 -13.05
CA ALA A 200 -3.31 27.87 -11.84
C ALA A 200 -3.60 26.43 -11.36
N HIS A 201 -3.85 25.50 -12.28
CA HIS A 201 -3.99 24.08 -11.93
C HIS A 201 -2.71 23.52 -11.32
N LEU A 202 -1.55 23.80 -11.91
CA LEU A 202 -0.27 23.36 -11.37
C LEU A 202 0.01 23.96 -9.99
N GLY A 203 -0.28 25.25 -9.76
CA GLY A 203 -0.10 25.89 -8.45
C GLY A 203 -0.97 25.28 -7.36
N ALA A 204 -2.21 24.89 -7.68
CA ALA A 204 -3.08 24.18 -6.73
C ALA A 204 -2.58 22.77 -6.41
N ILE A 205 -2.03 22.06 -7.41
CA ILE A 205 -1.40 20.74 -7.23
C ILE A 205 -0.14 20.88 -6.36
N ASP A 206 0.71 21.87 -6.64
CA ASP A 206 1.94 22.13 -5.90
C ASP A 206 1.66 22.38 -4.41
N ALA A 207 0.74 23.29 -4.08
CA ALA A 207 0.37 23.59 -2.69
C ALA A 207 -0.18 22.35 -1.95
N SER A 208 -0.97 21.53 -2.65
CA SER A 208 -1.55 20.29 -2.10
C SER A 208 -0.48 19.22 -1.87
N LEU A 209 0.41 19.00 -2.83
CA LEU A 209 1.53 18.07 -2.71
C LEU A 209 2.52 18.51 -1.63
N ALA A 210 2.82 19.80 -1.53
CA ALA A 210 3.69 20.34 -0.49
C ALA A 210 3.11 20.08 0.92
N SER A 211 1.80 20.26 1.08
CA SER A 211 1.08 19.99 2.33
C SER A 211 1.12 18.49 2.69
N ALA A 212 0.84 17.61 1.73
CA ALA A 212 0.91 16.16 1.93
C ALA A 212 2.35 15.69 2.25
N ALA A 213 3.36 16.26 1.58
CA ALA A 213 4.77 15.97 1.82
C ALA A 213 5.21 16.40 3.23
N ALA A 214 4.72 17.54 3.72
CA ALA A 214 4.99 17.99 5.08
C ALA A 214 4.39 17.01 6.12
N LEU A 215 3.15 16.56 5.90
CA LEU A 215 2.48 15.59 6.76
C LEU A 215 3.18 14.22 6.75
N LEU A 216 3.62 13.74 5.58
CA LEU A 216 4.45 12.54 5.45
C LEU A 216 5.72 12.65 6.30
N ARG A 217 6.50 13.71 6.10
CA ARG A 217 7.75 13.90 6.86
C ARG A 217 7.49 13.99 8.37
N GLN A 218 6.48 14.74 8.78
CA GLN A 218 6.12 14.87 10.20
C GLN A 218 5.73 13.52 10.81
N LEU A 219 4.88 12.74 10.15
CA LEU A 219 4.44 11.45 10.67
C LEU A 219 5.60 10.44 10.71
N ALA A 220 6.45 10.39 9.68
CA ALA A 220 7.62 9.53 9.68
C ALA A 220 8.56 9.81 10.87
N LEU A 221 8.86 11.09 11.12
CA LEU A 221 9.69 11.50 12.26
C LEU A 221 9.03 11.14 13.61
N ARG A 222 7.71 11.24 13.72
CA ARG A 222 6.97 10.83 14.93
C ARG A 222 6.99 9.32 15.14
N ILE A 223 6.84 8.55 14.06
CA ILE A 223 6.95 7.09 14.09
C ILE A 223 8.35 6.68 14.55
N ASP A 224 9.40 7.31 14.03
CA ASP A 224 10.77 7.03 14.45
C ASP A 224 11.05 7.43 15.92
N ALA A 225 10.44 8.52 16.40
CA ALA A 225 10.61 8.98 17.78
C ALA A 225 9.80 8.17 18.81
N GLN A 226 8.69 7.57 18.40
CA GLN A 226 7.74 6.84 19.26
C GLN A 226 7.26 5.55 18.57
N PRO A 227 8.17 4.59 18.29
CA PRO A 227 7.87 3.42 17.48
C PRO A 227 6.89 2.44 18.15
N GLU A 228 6.76 2.50 19.47
CA GLU A 228 5.80 1.71 20.24
C GLU A 228 4.35 2.18 20.06
N GLN A 229 4.13 3.38 19.51
CA GLN A 229 2.79 3.92 19.27
C GLN A 229 2.32 3.61 17.85
N ALA A 230 1.04 3.22 17.73
CA ALA A 230 0.42 2.98 16.44
C ALA A 230 0.31 4.25 15.57
N HIS A 231 0.30 5.44 16.18
CA HIS A 231 0.03 6.72 15.50
C HIS A 231 -1.26 6.72 14.67
N LEU A 232 -2.26 5.91 15.07
CA LEU A 232 -3.52 5.65 14.36
C LEU A 232 -4.13 6.92 13.74
N ARG A 233 -4.37 7.94 14.56
CA ARG A 233 -4.96 9.21 14.11
C ARG A 233 -4.12 9.88 13.01
N GLY A 234 -2.80 9.94 13.19
CA GLY A 234 -1.88 10.53 12.21
C GLY A 234 -1.83 9.75 10.90
N VAL A 235 -1.88 8.41 10.97
CA VAL A 235 -1.95 7.54 9.79
C VAL A 235 -3.26 7.76 9.02
N LEU A 236 -4.41 7.83 9.71
CA LEU A 236 -5.71 8.10 9.08
C LEU A 236 -5.75 9.50 8.43
N GLN A 237 -5.18 10.51 9.09
CA GLN A 237 -5.05 11.86 8.53
C GLN A 237 -4.22 11.83 7.26
N LEU A 238 -3.02 11.23 7.33
CA LEU A 238 -2.12 11.14 6.18
C LEU A 238 -2.79 10.44 5.00
N ARG A 239 -3.38 9.26 5.22
CA ARG A 239 -4.04 8.49 4.17
C ARG A 239 -5.19 9.28 3.54
N SER A 240 -6.00 9.98 4.34
CA SER A 240 -7.10 10.80 3.84
C SER A 240 -6.62 12.01 3.05
N VAL A 241 -5.55 12.68 3.50
CA VAL A 241 -4.95 13.80 2.78
C VAL A 241 -4.40 13.34 1.43
N VAL A 242 -3.56 12.30 1.41
CA VAL A 242 -2.94 11.84 0.17
C VAL A 242 -3.97 11.31 -0.82
N GLU A 243 -5.01 10.61 -0.36
CA GLU A 243 -6.13 10.18 -1.20
C GLU A 243 -6.83 11.36 -1.88
N ALA A 244 -7.11 12.42 -1.12
CA ALA A 244 -7.79 13.60 -1.64
C ALA A 244 -6.90 14.36 -2.64
N VAL A 245 -5.61 14.51 -2.33
CA VAL A 245 -4.63 15.13 -3.23
C VAL A 245 -4.48 14.32 -4.52
N ALA A 246 -4.48 12.98 -4.45
CA ALA A 246 -4.42 12.12 -5.62
C ALA A 246 -5.62 12.33 -6.55
N ARG A 247 -6.85 12.32 -6.01
CA ARG A 247 -8.07 12.57 -6.80
C ARG A 247 -8.08 13.95 -7.45
N ASP A 248 -7.78 14.98 -6.67
CA ASP A 248 -7.78 16.37 -7.16
C ASP A 248 -6.67 16.57 -8.22
N THR A 249 -5.50 15.97 -8.03
CA THR A 249 -4.42 16.00 -9.05
C THR A 249 -4.84 15.33 -10.35
N LEU A 250 -5.48 14.15 -10.30
CA LEU A 250 -5.99 13.46 -11.49
C LEU A 250 -6.98 14.35 -12.28
N ASP A 251 -7.93 14.97 -11.58
CA ASP A 251 -8.92 15.86 -12.21
C ASP A 251 -8.27 17.15 -12.77
N ARG A 252 -7.40 17.80 -12.01
CA ARG A 252 -6.72 19.04 -12.44
C ARG A 252 -5.81 18.81 -13.65
N VAL A 253 -5.04 17.73 -13.67
CA VAL A 253 -4.18 17.39 -14.82
C VAL A 253 -5.04 17.14 -16.07
N ALA A 254 -6.14 16.39 -15.94
CA ALA A 254 -7.06 16.14 -17.05
C ALA A 254 -7.73 17.43 -17.57
N ARG A 255 -8.15 18.34 -16.68
CA ARG A 255 -8.71 19.65 -17.07
C ARG A 255 -7.69 20.53 -17.79
N ALA A 256 -6.46 20.61 -17.29
CA ALA A 256 -5.42 21.47 -17.84
C ALA A 256 -4.90 20.97 -19.20
N LEU A 257 -4.80 19.66 -19.40
CA LEU A 257 -4.21 19.07 -20.61
C LEU A 257 -5.24 18.53 -21.62
N GLY A 258 -6.49 18.38 -21.19
CA GLY A 258 -7.53 17.70 -21.98
C GLY A 258 -7.24 16.20 -22.16
N PRO A 259 -7.90 15.54 -23.12
CA PRO A 259 -7.77 14.09 -23.31
C PRO A 259 -6.42 13.66 -23.88
N GLY A 260 -5.60 14.59 -24.40
CA GLY A 260 -4.37 14.32 -25.13
C GLY A 260 -3.44 13.33 -24.41
N PRO A 261 -2.97 13.60 -23.18
CA PRO A 261 -2.11 12.67 -22.45
C PRO A 261 -2.77 11.31 -22.15
N LEU A 262 -4.08 11.28 -21.91
CA LEU A 262 -4.80 10.03 -21.64
C LEU A 262 -4.95 9.15 -22.90
N CYS A 263 -4.93 9.75 -24.09
CA CYS A 263 -5.08 9.03 -25.36
C CYS A 263 -3.74 8.81 -26.08
N GLY A 264 -2.74 9.68 -25.86
CA GLY A 264 -1.47 9.70 -26.57
C GLY A 264 -0.26 9.24 -25.76
N ASN A 265 -0.38 9.13 -24.43
CA ASN A 265 0.68 8.64 -23.55
C ASN A 265 0.17 7.43 -22.74
N ARG A 266 0.48 6.22 -23.23
CA ARG A 266 0.07 4.97 -22.60
C ARG A 266 0.52 4.87 -21.14
N ALA A 267 1.76 5.28 -20.83
CA ALA A 267 2.29 5.18 -19.47
C ALA A 267 1.52 6.09 -18.50
N HIS A 268 1.23 7.33 -18.91
CA HIS A 268 0.42 8.24 -18.11
C HIS A 268 -1.02 7.75 -17.96
N ALA A 269 -1.64 7.29 -19.05
CA ALA A 269 -3.00 6.76 -19.02
C ALA A 269 -3.12 5.55 -18.07
N GLN A 270 -2.17 4.62 -18.13
CA GLN A 270 -2.11 3.47 -17.23
C GLN A 270 -1.91 3.93 -15.79
N ARG A 271 -0.98 4.84 -15.52
CA ARG A 271 -0.76 5.37 -14.16
C ARG A 271 -2.02 6.03 -13.58
N CYS A 272 -2.76 6.79 -14.38
CA CYS A 272 -4.02 7.39 -13.96
C CYS A 272 -5.08 6.33 -13.62
N ALA A 273 -5.19 5.28 -14.44
CA ALA A 273 -6.10 4.16 -14.19
C ALA A 273 -5.69 3.38 -12.92
N ASP A 274 -4.41 3.06 -12.78
CA ASP A 274 -3.83 2.37 -11.64
C ASP A 274 -4.04 3.15 -10.35
N LEU A 275 -3.70 4.44 -10.34
CA LEU A 275 -3.83 5.30 -9.17
C LEU A 275 -5.29 5.39 -8.72
N SER A 276 -6.22 5.53 -9.66
CA SER A 276 -7.66 5.59 -9.38
C SER A 276 -8.18 4.35 -8.65
N VAL A 277 -7.63 3.17 -8.95
CA VAL A 277 -7.95 1.93 -8.24
C VAL A 277 -7.18 1.83 -6.92
N PHE A 278 -5.88 2.12 -6.92
CA PHE A 278 -4.99 1.88 -5.79
C PHE A 278 -5.34 2.70 -4.55
N ILE A 279 -5.82 3.94 -4.73
CA ILE A 279 -6.29 4.80 -3.64
C ILE A 279 -7.63 4.33 -3.02
N ARG A 280 -8.36 3.38 -3.64
CA ARG A 280 -9.57 2.77 -3.04
C ARG A 280 -9.26 1.81 -1.90
N GLN A 281 -7.99 1.59 -1.57
CA GLN A 281 -7.58 0.98 -0.31
C GLN A 281 -7.69 1.94 0.88
N HIS A 282 -7.96 3.24 0.65
CA HIS A 282 -8.55 4.11 1.67
C HIS A 282 -10.01 3.69 1.87
N HIS A 283 -10.46 3.46 3.11
CA HIS A 283 -11.81 2.96 3.38
C HIS A 283 -12.88 4.06 3.39
N ALA A 284 -12.61 5.18 2.72
CA ALA A 284 -13.50 6.30 2.52
C ALA A 284 -14.13 6.78 3.85
N GLU A 285 -15.45 6.80 3.92
CA GLU A 285 -16.20 7.31 5.07
C GLU A 285 -15.93 6.53 6.35
N ARG A 286 -15.50 5.26 6.29
CA ARG A 286 -15.14 4.49 7.50
C ARG A 286 -13.85 5.03 8.13
N ASP A 287 -12.85 5.32 7.32
CA ASP A 287 -11.59 5.93 7.78
C ASP A 287 -11.85 7.36 8.31
N LEU A 288 -12.76 8.12 7.66
CA LEU A 288 -13.15 9.46 8.11
C LEU A 288 -13.99 9.46 9.39
N GLN A 289 -14.89 8.49 9.56
CA GLN A 289 -15.65 8.30 10.80
C GLN A 289 -14.70 8.06 11.97
N ALA A 290 -13.79 7.10 11.83
CA ALA A 290 -12.79 6.80 12.86
C ALA A 290 -11.93 8.03 13.20
N LEU A 291 -11.56 8.81 12.18
CA LEU A 291 -10.82 10.05 12.38
C LEU A 291 -11.65 11.10 13.16
N GLY A 292 -12.94 11.23 12.87
CA GLY A 292 -13.85 12.11 13.59
C GLY A 292 -14.01 11.73 15.07
N GLU A 293 -14.19 10.44 15.34
CA GLU A 293 -14.29 9.89 16.69
C GLU A 293 -12.99 10.12 17.49
N LEU A 294 -11.82 9.89 16.89
CA LEU A 294 -10.53 10.17 17.51
C LEU A 294 -10.32 11.67 17.75
N CYS A 295 -10.76 12.53 16.82
CA CYS A 295 -10.66 13.97 16.97
C CYS A 295 -11.52 14.49 18.12
N GLN A 296 -12.69 13.90 18.36
CA GLN A 296 -13.59 14.29 19.45
C GLN A 296 -12.95 14.07 20.84
N GLN A 297 -12.05 13.10 20.96
CA GLN A 297 -11.39 12.73 22.22
C GLN A 297 -10.22 13.67 22.60
N GLU A 298 -9.84 14.58 21.70
CA GLU A 298 -8.64 15.41 21.86
C GLU A 298 -9.00 16.79 22.42
N ALA A 299 -8.27 17.23 23.45
CA ALA A 299 -8.60 18.47 24.16
C ALA A 299 -8.35 19.75 23.33
N SER A 300 -7.41 19.72 22.38
CA SER A 300 -7.08 20.85 21.50
C SER A 300 -6.49 20.35 20.19
N PRO A 301 -7.29 19.67 19.34
CA PRO A 301 -6.80 18.90 18.20
C PRO A 301 -6.13 19.72 17.10
N TRP A 302 -6.24 21.05 17.13
CA TRP A 302 -5.78 21.97 16.09
C TRP A 302 -4.87 23.10 16.61
N LYS A 303 -4.42 23.02 17.86
CA LYS A 303 -3.52 24.03 18.43
C LYS A 303 -2.13 23.89 17.80
N ILE A 304 -1.63 24.99 17.22
CA ILE A 304 -0.27 25.14 16.68
C ILE A 304 0.65 25.64 17.79
#